data_AF-A0AAV5MXE2-F1
#
_entry.id   AF-A0AAV5MXE2-F1
#
_cell.length_a   1.000
_cell.length_b   1.000
_cell.length_c   1.000
_cell.angle_alpha   90.00
_cell.angle_beta   90.00
_cell.angle_gamma   90.00
#
_symmetry.space_group_name_H-M   'P 1'
#
loop_
_entity.id
_entity.type
_entity.pdbx_description
1 polymer ?
#
loop_
_entity_poly.entity_id
_entity_poly.type
_entity_poly.pdbx_seq_one_letter_code
_entity_poly.pdbx_strand_id
1 'polypeptide(L)'
;MGMNMVSKGVDNTLEFLRRNDFPDMDVIGISGNFCSDKKAAAVNWIEGRGKSVVCEAIIREEVVKNVLKTSVAALVELNMLKNLAGSAVAGALGGFNAHAGNIVTAVFIATGQDPAQNVESSQCITMMEAVNDGKDLHISVSMPSIEVGTVGGGTQLASQSACLNLLGVKGASKDLPGSNSRLLASIVAGSVLAGELSLMSAIAAGQLVSSHMKYNRSSKDVSKVSA
;
A
#
# COMPACT_ATOMS: atom_id res chain seq x y z
N MET A 1 -4.32 12.15 4.17
CA MET A 1 -3.15 12.66 4.88
C MET A 1 -3.64 13.54 6.02
N GLY A 2 -3.92 14.84 5.84
CA GLY A 2 -4.60 15.64 6.89
C GLY A 2 -3.76 15.92 8.14
N MET A 3 -2.46 15.59 8.15
CA MET A 3 -1.56 15.74 9.30
C MET A 3 -1.64 17.13 9.93
N ASN A 4 -1.48 18.20 9.13
CA ASN A 4 -1.55 19.58 9.65
C ASN A 4 -2.93 19.93 10.25
N MET A 5 -4.01 19.41 9.67
CA MET A 5 -5.37 19.65 10.16
C MET A 5 -5.57 18.99 11.52
N VAL A 6 -5.14 17.74 11.66
CA VAL A 6 -5.24 16.97 12.91
C VAL A 6 -4.34 17.57 13.98
N SER A 7 -3.09 17.91 13.66
CA SER A 7 -2.17 18.56 14.61
C SER A 7 -2.75 19.87 15.14
N LYS A 8 -3.33 20.72 14.28
CA LYS A 8 -3.99 21.94 14.72
C LYS A 8 -5.15 21.65 15.67
N GLY A 9 -5.97 20.63 15.37
CA GLY A 9 -7.06 20.20 16.25
C GLY A 9 -6.55 19.76 17.62
N VAL A 10 -5.52 18.90 17.65
CA VAL A 10 -4.91 18.39 18.88
C VAL A 10 -4.33 19.54 19.72
N ASP A 11 -3.64 20.50 19.10
CA ASP A 11 -3.06 21.66 19.81
C ASP A 11 -4.13 22.46 20.58
N ASN A 12 -5.25 22.76 19.91
CA ASN A 12 -6.38 23.45 20.55
C ASN A 12 -7.02 22.60 21.66
N THR A 13 -7.14 21.29 21.47
CA THR A 13 -7.67 20.39 22.51
C THR A 13 -6.77 20.34 23.73
N LEU A 14 -5.45 20.24 23.55
CA LEU A 14 -4.48 20.23 24.65
C LEU A 14 -4.49 21.56 25.42
N GLU A 15 -4.61 22.68 24.72
CA GLU A 15 -4.75 24.00 25.33
C GLU A 15 -6.05 24.12 26.15
N PHE A 16 -7.16 23.59 25.63
CA PHE A 16 -8.44 23.55 26.33
C PHE A 16 -8.34 22.73 27.62
N LEU A 17 -7.79 21.51 27.54
CA LEU A 17 -7.64 20.62 28.70
C LEU A 17 -6.77 21.25 29.79
N ARG A 18 -5.64 21.85 29.40
CA ARG A 18 -4.76 22.54 30.34
C ARG A 18 -5.47 23.70 31.05
N ARG A 19 -6.27 24.48 30.32
CA ARG A 19 -6.92 25.67 30.89
C ARG A 19 -8.09 25.34 31.81
N ASN A 20 -8.87 24.30 31.49
CA ASN A 20 -10.17 24.09 32.13
C ASN A 20 -10.19 22.92 33.12
N ASP A 21 -9.47 21.84 32.82
CA ASP A 21 -9.63 20.57 33.54
C ASP A 21 -8.36 20.17 34.31
N PHE A 22 -7.18 20.43 33.74
CA PHE A 22 -5.88 19.97 34.25
C PHE A 22 -4.81 21.08 34.21
N PRO A 23 -4.88 22.08 35.11
CA PRO A 23 -3.95 23.22 35.10
C PRO A 23 -2.50 22.85 35.41
N ASP A 24 -2.26 21.68 36.00
CA ASP A 24 -0.95 21.10 36.28
C ASP A 24 -0.43 20.20 35.14
N MET A 25 -1.18 20.04 34.04
CA MET A 25 -0.75 19.25 32.88
C MET A 25 0.35 19.96 32.08
N ASP A 26 1.53 19.32 32.02
CA ASP A 26 2.61 19.72 31.14
C ASP A 26 2.56 18.98 29.79
N VAL A 27 2.66 19.74 28.69
CA VAL A 27 2.63 19.19 27.32
C VAL A 27 4.04 19.27 26.78
N ILE A 28 4.73 18.12 26.83
CA ILE A 28 6.12 17.99 26.40
C ILE A 28 6.24 18.09 24.87
N GLY A 29 5.25 17.58 24.13
CA GLY A 29 5.20 17.67 22.68
C GLY A 29 3.89 17.15 22.11
N ILE A 30 3.51 17.66 20.93
CA ILE A 30 2.25 17.31 20.28
C ILE A 30 2.24 15.90 19.67
N SER A 31 3.41 15.33 19.41
CA SER A 31 3.57 13.98 18.86
C SER A 31 4.49 13.17 19.75
N GLY A 32 3.91 12.31 20.59
CA GLY A 32 4.62 11.34 21.43
C GLY A 32 4.95 10.04 20.71
N ASN A 33 5.05 10.05 19.37
CA ASN A 33 5.18 8.87 18.51
C ASN A 33 4.06 7.82 18.60
N PHE A 34 2.98 8.03 19.37
CA PHE A 34 1.82 7.14 19.39
C PHE A 34 0.86 7.33 18.22
N CYS A 35 1.23 8.14 17.22
CA CYS A 35 0.42 8.40 16.02
C CYS A 35 0.21 7.15 15.14
N SER A 36 1.21 6.39 14.66
CA SER A 36 2.66 6.67 14.52
C SER A 36 2.99 7.11 13.08
N ASP A 37 3.55 8.31 12.88
CA ASP A 37 3.85 8.86 11.55
C ASP A 37 5.23 8.48 11.02
N LYS A 38 5.34 7.83 9.86
CA LYS A 38 6.61 7.51 9.18
C LYS A 38 7.52 6.54 9.94
N LYS A 39 6.92 5.72 10.82
CA LYS A 39 7.60 4.67 11.58
C LYS A 39 6.75 3.41 11.56
N ALA A 40 7.43 2.26 11.48
CA ALA A 40 6.76 0.97 11.61
C ALA A 40 6.23 0.81 13.03
N ALA A 41 4.91 0.70 13.18
CA ALA A 41 4.26 0.61 14.49
C ALA A 41 3.04 -0.31 14.44
N ALA A 42 2.86 -1.11 15.50
CA ALA A 42 1.77 -2.07 15.60
C ALA A 42 0.41 -1.39 15.76
N VAL A 43 0.36 -0.22 16.39
CA VAL A 43 -0.87 0.55 16.54
C VAL A 43 -1.49 0.89 15.19
N ASN A 44 -0.68 1.25 14.18
CA ASN A 44 -1.19 1.52 12.83
C ASN A 44 -1.74 0.26 12.15
N TRP A 45 -1.17 -0.90 12.44
CA TRP A 45 -1.61 -2.18 11.89
C TRP A 45 -2.94 -2.64 12.50
N ILE A 46 -3.08 -2.47 13.82
CA ILE A 46 -4.19 -2.98 14.62
C ILE A 46 -5.39 -2.01 14.58
N GLU A 47 -5.15 -0.73 14.88
CA GLU A 47 -6.20 0.29 14.99
C GLU A 47 -6.47 1.01 13.66
N GLY A 48 -5.57 0.84 12.68
CA GLY A 48 -5.61 1.54 11.41
C GLY A 48 -5.10 2.98 11.49
N ARG A 49 -4.81 3.56 10.31
CA ARG A 49 -4.41 4.97 10.19
C ARG A 49 -4.72 5.52 8.81
N GLY A 50 -5.43 6.65 8.71
CA GLY A 50 -5.78 7.23 7.42
C GLY A 50 -6.96 6.54 6.73
N LYS A 51 -6.75 5.50 5.93
CA LYS A 51 -7.80 4.70 5.27
C LYS A 51 -7.47 3.21 5.38
N SER A 52 -8.38 2.45 5.99
CA SER A 52 -8.36 0.99 5.97
C SER A 52 -9.12 0.50 4.75
N VAL A 53 -8.47 -0.28 3.89
CA VAL A 53 -9.03 -0.72 2.61
C VAL A 53 -8.81 -2.22 2.44
N VAL A 54 -9.85 -2.91 2.00
CA VAL A 54 -9.77 -4.28 1.49
C VAL A 54 -10.10 -4.26 0.01
N CYS A 55 -9.32 -4.98 -0.80
CA CYS A 55 -9.59 -5.19 -2.21
C CYS A 55 -9.47 -6.68 -2.51
N GLU A 56 -10.38 -7.21 -3.31
CA GLU A 56 -10.42 -8.63 -3.66
C GLU A 56 -10.81 -8.85 -5.12
N ALA A 57 -10.42 -10.01 -5.66
CA ALA A 57 -10.79 -10.45 -7.00
C ALA A 57 -10.82 -11.98 -7.09
N ILE A 58 -11.62 -12.49 -8.03
CA ILE A 58 -11.59 -13.90 -8.45
C ILE A 58 -10.95 -13.95 -9.84
N ILE A 59 -9.85 -14.69 -9.96
CA ILE A 59 -9.10 -14.88 -11.20
C ILE A 59 -9.39 -16.29 -11.73
N ARG A 60 -10.00 -16.35 -12.91
CA ARG A 60 -10.38 -17.62 -13.54
C ARG A 60 -9.18 -18.48 -13.89
N GLU A 61 -9.34 -19.80 -13.84
CA GLU A 61 -8.29 -20.78 -14.17
C GLU A 61 -7.57 -20.44 -15.49
N GLU A 62 -8.33 -20.11 -16.53
CA GLU A 62 -7.74 -19.81 -17.84
C GLU A 62 -6.82 -18.59 -17.81
N VAL A 63 -7.11 -17.61 -16.96
CA VAL A 63 -6.29 -16.40 -16.80
C VAL A 63 -5.03 -16.73 -16.01
N VAL A 64 -5.14 -17.52 -14.93
CA VAL A 64 -3.98 -17.97 -14.15
C VAL A 64 -3.01 -18.76 -15.03
N LYS A 65 -3.53 -19.67 -15.86
CA LYS A 65 -2.69 -20.49 -16.75
C LYS A 65 -2.14 -19.69 -17.93
N ASN A 66 -2.99 -18.94 -18.64
CA ASN A 66 -2.61 -18.34 -19.92
C ASN A 66 -1.99 -16.95 -19.79
N VAL A 67 -2.27 -16.19 -18.71
CA VAL A 67 -1.69 -14.86 -18.50
C VAL A 67 -0.59 -14.93 -17.45
N LEU A 68 -0.89 -15.51 -16.28
CA LEU A 68 0.04 -15.55 -15.15
C LEU A 68 1.08 -16.67 -15.25
N LYS A 69 0.89 -17.62 -16.18
CA LYS A 69 1.82 -18.71 -16.50
C LYS A 69 2.16 -19.60 -15.30
N THR A 70 1.18 -19.81 -14.42
CA THR A 70 1.30 -20.64 -13.21
C THR A 70 0.00 -21.43 -12.96
N SER A 71 -0.13 -22.06 -11.80
CA SER A 71 -1.35 -22.74 -11.33
C SER A 71 -1.89 -22.12 -10.04
N VAL A 72 -3.18 -22.29 -9.78
CA VAL A 72 -3.83 -21.83 -8.53
C VAL A 72 -3.16 -22.46 -7.31
N ALA A 73 -2.92 -23.77 -7.34
CA ALA A 73 -2.28 -24.50 -6.25
C ALA A 73 -0.89 -23.93 -5.91
N ALA A 74 -0.06 -23.65 -6.93
CA ALA A 74 1.27 -23.09 -6.71
C ALA A 74 1.22 -21.68 -6.11
N LEU A 75 0.26 -20.85 -6.50
CA LEU A 75 0.07 -19.51 -5.94
C LEU A 75 -0.36 -19.55 -4.48
N VAL A 76 -1.32 -20.40 -4.15
CA VAL A 76 -1.81 -20.57 -2.77
C VAL A 76 -0.69 -21.09 -1.87
N GLU A 77 0.02 -22.13 -2.30
CA GLU A 77 1.16 -22.68 -1.56
C GLU A 77 2.26 -21.65 -1.34
N LEU A 78 2.67 -20.93 -2.40
CA LEU A 78 3.68 -19.89 -2.30
C LEU A 78 3.24 -18.75 -1.38
N ASN A 79 1.97 -18.32 -1.42
CA ASN A 79 1.48 -17.26 -0.54
C ASN A 79 1.56 -17.68 0.93
N MET A 80 1.14 -18.91 1.24
CA MET A 80 1.24 -19.47 2.59
C MET A 80 2.68 -19.53 3.08
N LEU A 81 3.61 -20.04 2.26
CA LEU A 81 5.00 -20.20 2.65
C LEU A 81 5.76 -18.87 2.72
N LYS A 82 5.56 -17.98 1.76
CA LYS A 82 6.31 -16.72 1.65
C LYS A 82 5.68 -15.61 2.48
N ASN A 83 4.45 -15.21 2.13
CA ASN A 83 3.84 -13.98 2.65
C ASN A 83 3.33 -14.16 4.08
N LEU A 84 2.98 -15.39 4.49
CA LEU A 84 2.55 -15.68 5.85
C LEU A 84 3.68 -16.29 6.69
N ALA A 85 4.05 -17.55 6.43
CA ALA A 85 5.02 -18.25 7.29
C ALA A 85 6.41 -17.59 7.26
N GLY A 86 6.90 -17.22 6.07
CA GLY A 86 8.17 -16.52 5.90
C GLY A 86 8.20 -15.17 6.62
N SER A 87 7.17 -14.34 6.43
CA SER A 87 7.03 -13.06 7.14
C SER A 87 6.91 -13.23 8.65
N ALA A 88 6.22 -14.27 9.12
CA ALA A 88 6.12 -14.57 10.55
C ALA A 88 7.48 -14.93 11.15
N VAL A 89 8.26 -15.80 10.49
CA VAL A 89 9.61 -16.16 10.90
C VAL A 89 10.55 -14.94 10.88
N ALA A 90 10.37 -14.05 9.91
CA ALA A 90 11.16 -12.82 9.81
C ALA A 90 10.80 -11.75 10.86
N GLY A 91 9.74 -11.94 11.65
CA GLY A 91 9.25 -10.94 12.60
C GLY A 91 8.70 -9.69 11.90
N ALA A 92 8.13 -9.83 10.70
CA ALA A 92 7.60 -8.71 9.94
C ALA A 92 6.38 -8.07 10.62
N LEU A 93 6.37 -6.75 10.74
CA LEU A 93 5.25 -5.99 11.30
C LEU A 93 4.38 -5.40 10.17
N GLY A 94 3.21 -6.01 9.94
CA GLY A 94 2.30 -5.62 8.86
C GLY A 94 2.82 -5.92 7.44
N GLY A 95 3.94 -6.65 7.32
CA GLY A 95 4.62 -6.98 6.06
C GLY A 95 4.27 -8.38 5.54
N PHE A 96 2.99 -8.72 5.46
CA PHE A 96 2.52 -10.05 5.03
C PHE A 96 2.16 -10.06 3.54
N ASN A 97 3.07 -9.52 2.70
CA ASN A 97 2.87 -9.28 1.28
C ASN A 97 4.19 -9.47 0.51
N ALA A 98 4.11 -9.43 -0.82
CA ALA A 98 5.27 -9.60 -1.68
C ALA A 98 6.04 -8.29 -1.91
N HIS A 99 5.35 -7.23 -2.35
CA HIS A 99 5.97 -5.94 -2.68
C HIS A 99 5.00 -4.75 -2.65
N ALA A 100 4.04 -4.71 -1.72
CA ALA A 100 3.10 -3.59 -1.60
C ALA A 100 3.80 -2.22 -1.57
N GLY A 101 4.96 -2.12 -0.90
CA GLY A 101 5.76 -0.90 -0.82
C GLY A 101 6.23 -0.36 -2.18
N ASN A 102 6.48 -1.21 -3.18
CA ASN A 102 6.85 -0.75 -4.52
C ASN A 102 5.70 0.00 -5.17
N ILE A 103 4.50 -0.58 -5.14
CA ILE A 103 3.32 -0.02 -5.79
C ILE A 103 2.87 1.26 -5.07
N VAL A 104 2.81 1.22 -3.74
CA VAL A 104 2.46 2.39 -2.91
C VAL A 104 3.41 3.54 -3.22
N THR A 105 4.72 3.31 -3.20
CA THR A 105 5.73 4.34 -3.50
C THR A 105 5.55 4.92 -4.90
N ALA A 106 5.37 4.08 -5.92
CA ALA A 106 5.20 4.53 -7.30
C ALA A 106 3.95 5.43 -7.45
N VAL A 107 2.81 5.01 -6.91
CA VAL A 107 1.57 5.80 -6.94
C VAL A 107 1.73 7.08 -6.12
N PHE A 108 2.40 7.02 -4.97
CA PHE A 108 2.60 8.17 -4.10
C PHE A 108 3.42 9.27 -4.77
N ILE A 109 4.56 8.90 -5.37
CA ILE A 109 5.41 9.85 -6.10
C ILE A 109 4.66 10.45 -7.29
N ALA A 110 3.97 9.62 -8.08
CA ALA A 110 3.23 10.07 -9.26
C ALA A 110 2.08 11.02 -8.91
N THR A 111 1.39 10.79 -7.77
CA THR A 111 0.19 11.54 -7.38
C THR A 111 0.45 12.61 -6.32
N GLY A 112 1.71 12.86 -5.95
CA GLY A 112 2.10 13.94 -5.03
C GLY A 112 1.73 13.71 -3.57
N GLN A 113 1.73 12.44 -3.15
CA GLN A 113 1.61 12.06 -1.75
C GLN A 113 2.96 12.24 -1.03
N ASP A 114 3.01 11.96 0.27
CA ASP A 114 4.25 11.97 1.05
C ASP A 114 4.94 10.59 0.97
N PRO A 115 6.05 10.42 0.23
CA PRO A 115 6.67 9.10 0.03
C PRO A 115 7.23 8.49 1.31
N ALA A 116 7.51 9.31 2.34
CA ALA A 116 7.99 8.79 3.63
C ALA A 116 6.89 8.02 4.38
N GLN A 117 5.61 8.31 4.09
CA GLN A 117 4.48 7.57 4.66
C GLN A 117 4.28 6.19 4.02
N ASN A 118 5.12 5.79 3.06
CA ASN A 118 5.17 4.42 2.58
C ASN A 118 5.46 3.41 3.69
N VAL A 119 6.19 3.82 4.75
CA VAL A 119 6.53 2.94 5.89
C VAL A 119 5.28 2.31 6.50
N GLU A 120 4.22 3.10 6.70
CA GLU A 120 2.95 2.65 7.24
C GLU A 120 1.91 2.37 6.16
N SER A 121 1.89 3.12 5.05
CA SER A 121 0.90 2.94 3.98
C SER A 121 1.08 1.65 3.18
N SER A 122 2.25 1.00 3.28
CA SER A 122 2.53 -0.30 2.65
C SER A 122 2.28 -1.50 3.56
N GLN A 123 1.82 -1.29 4.79
CA GLN A 123 1.35 -2.40 5.62
C GLN A 123 0.18 -3.08 4.91
N CYS A 124 0.36 -4.37 4.63
CA CYS A 124 -0.53 -5.14 3.77
C CYS A 124 -0.42 -6.63 4.13
N ILE A 125 -1.57 -7.29 4.21
CA ILE A 125 -1.66 -8.75 4.18
C ILE A 125 -2.32 -9.20 2.88
N THR A 126 -1.63 -10.10 2.17
CA THR A 126 -2.11 -10.72 0.93
C THR A 126 -2.58 -12.13 1.23
N MET A 127 -3.85 -12.42 0.91
CA MET A 127 -4.45 -13.75 1.06
C MET A 127 -4.78 -14.32 -0.32
N MET A 128 -4.58 -15.63 -0.47
CA MET A 128 -4.86 -16.37 -1.70
C MET A 128 -5.52 -17.69 -1.34
N GLU A 129 -6.67 -17.95 -1.94
CA GLU A 129 -7.47 -19.14 -1.69
C GLU A 129 -7.92 -19.76 -3.00
N ALA A 130 -7.96 -21.09 -3.04
CA ALA A 130 -8.53 -21.81 -4.17
C ALA A 130 -10.05 -21.87 -3.99
N VAL A 131 -10.80 -21.41 -4.99
CA VAL A 131 -12.27 -21.40 -4.99
C VAL A 131 -12.81 -22.14 -6.21
N ASN A 132 -14.13 -22.37 -6.27
CA ASN A 132 -14.79 -23.07 -7.38
C ASN A 132 -14.14 -24.44 -7.68
N ASP A 133 -14.11 -25.32 -6.66
CA ASP A 133 -13.47 -26.64 -6.70
C ASP A 133 -11.96 -26.61 -7.00
N GLY A 134 -11.31 -25.49 -6.66
CA GLY A 134 -9.88 -25.28 -6.81
C GLY A 134 -9.44 -24.83 -8.21
N LYS A 135 -10.40 -24.50 -9.09
CA LYS A 135 -10.12 -24.02 -10.45
C LYS A 135 -9.72 -22.56 -10.48
N ASP A 136 -10.39 -21.74 -9.68
CA ASP A 136 -10.20 -20.29 -9.68
C ASP A 136 -9.44 -19.85 -8.44
N LEU A 137 -8.73 -18.73 -8.56
CA LEU A 137 -8.00 -18.10 -7.47
C LEU A 137 -8.80 -16.93 -6.92
N HIS A 138 -9.17 -16.98 -5.64
CA HIS A 138 -9.52 -15.78 -4.90
C HIS A 138 -8.25 -15.15 -4.34
N ILE A 139 -8.09 -13.86 -4.55
CA ILE A 139 -6.99 -13.07 -4.01
C ILE A 139 -7.57 -11.85 -3.32
N SER A 140 -7.02 -11.50 -2.15
CA SER A 140 -7.33 -10.25 -1.48
C SER A 140 -6.09 -9.59 -0.88
N VAL A 141 -6.15 -8.27 -0.76
CA VAL A 141 -5.20 -7.46 0.00
C VAL A 141 -5.96 -6.64 1.03
N SER A 142 -5.46 -6.63 2.27
CA SER A 142 -5.98 -5.77 3.33
C SER A 142 -4.90 -4.81 3.80
N MET A 143 -5.17 -3.52 3.69
CA MET A 143 -4.24 -2.43 3.96
C MET A 143 -4.87 -1.46 4.98
N PRO A 144 -4.55 -1.57 6.28
CA PRO A 144 -5.25 -0.85 7.33
C PRO A 144 -4.83 0.62 7.49
N SER A 145 -3.72 1.02 6.85
CA SER A 145 -3.02 2.26 7.19
C SER A 145 -2.66 3.15 5.99
N ILE A 146 -3.49 3.18 4.92
CA ILE A 146 -3.20 3.98 3.72
C ILE A 146 -3.39 5.48 3.99
N GLU A 147 -2.32 6.25 3.90
CA GLU A 147 -2.34 7.71 4.10
C GLU A 147 -2.25 8.50 2.82
N VAL A 148 -3.40 8.71 2.19
CA VAL A 148 -3.49 9.49 0.94
C VAL A 148 -4.35 10.73 1.08
N GLY A 149 -4.11 11.71 0.22
CA GLY A 149 -4.88 12.94 0.08
C GLY A 149 -4.92 13.42 -1.36
N THR A 150 -5.95 14.20 -1.69
CA THR A 150 -6.16 14.75 -3.05
C THR A 150 -6.09 16.29 -3.10
N VAL A 151 -5.85 16.89 -1.93
CA VAL A 151 -5.70 18.33 -1.66
C VAL A 151 -4.54 18.52 -0.69
N GLY A 152 -3.76 19.59 -0.88
CA GLY A 152 -2.62 19.95 -0.03
C GLY A 152 -1.32 19.21 -0.38
N GLY A 153 -0.21 19.66 0.20
CA GLY A 153 1.12 19.09 -0.04
C GLY A 153 1.52 19.09 -1.52
N GLY A 154 2.20 18.02 -1.94
CA GLY A 154 2.68 17.82 -3.31
C GLY A 154 1.57 17.66 -4.36
N THR A 155 0.33 17.39 -3.93
CA THR A 155 -0.81 17.23 -4.85
C THR A 155 -1.12 18.49 -5.65
N GLN A 156 -0.62 19.66 -5.24
CA GLN A 156 -0.85 20.94 -5.92
C GLN A 156 0.11 21.18 -7.09
N LEU A 157 1.21 20.44 -7.16
CA LEU A 157 2.17 20.55 -8.26
C LEU A 157 1.51 20.11 -9.57
N ALA A 158 1.87 20.75 -10.68
CA ALA A 158 1.19 20.58 -11.96
C ALA A 158 1.22 19.11 -12.46
N SER A 159 2.40 18.47 -12.42
CA SER A 159 2.57 17.09 -12.89
C SER A 159 1.78 16.10 -12.03
N GLN A 160 1.87 16.21 -10.71
CA GLN A 160 1.14 15.36 -9.77
C GLN A 160 -0.37 15.57 -9.86
N SER A 161 -0.80 16.82 -10.10
CA SER A 161 -2.21 17.13 -10.37
C SER A 161 -2.72 16.47 -11.64
N ALA A 162 -1.90 16.41 -12.70
CA ALA A 162 -2.26 15.73 -13.94
C ALA A 162 -2.49 14.22 -13.70
N CYS A 163 -1.63 13.57 -12.92
CA CYS A 163 -1.83 12.15 -12.53
C CYS A 163 -3.11 11.95 -11.70
N LEU A 164 -3.40 12.85 -10.75
CA LEU A 164 -4.66 12.78 -9.99
C LEU A 164 -5.90 13.04 -10.87
N ASN A 165 -5.79 13.89 -11.89
CA ASN A 165 -6.85 14.12 -12.86
C ASN A 165 -7.09 12.89 -13.74
N LEU A 166 -6.03 12.20 -14.16
CA LEU A 166 -6.13 10.95 -14.92
C LEU A 166 -6.92 9.88 -14.14
N LEU A 167 -6.73 9.84 -12.82
CA LEU A 167 -7.45 8.95 -11.92
C LEU A 167 -8.85 9.48 -11.52
N GLY A 168 -9.24 10.68 -11.97
CA GLY A 168 -10.53 11.29 -11.64
C GLY A 168 -10.70 11.72 -10.18
N VAL A 169 -9.61 11.84 -9.40
CA VAL A 169 -9.66 12.08 -7.95
C VAL A 169 -9.06 13.43 -7.54
N LYS A 170 -8.68 14.31 -8.47
CA LYS A 170 -8.03 15.57 -8.11
C LYS A 170 -8.97 16.50 -7.33
N GLY A 171 -8.43 17.11 -6.27
CA GLY A 171 -9.12 18.14 -5.52
C GLY A 171 -10.09 17.62 -4.47
N ALA A 172 -10.83 18.55 -3.86
CA ALA A 172 -11.92 18.23 -2.95
C ALA A 172 -13.15 17.83 -3.77
N SER A 173 -13.81 16.74 -3.38
CA SER A 173 -15.12 16.42 -3.94
C SER A 173 -16.15 17.43 -3.44
N LYS A 174 -16.96 17.96 -4.36
CA LYS A 174 -18.04 18.90 -4.07
C LYS A 174 -19.27 18.19 -3.48
N ASP A 175 -19.52 16.96 -3.90
CA ASP A 175 -20.73 16.22 -3.52
C ASP A 175 -20.57 15.57 -2.15
N LEU A 176 -19.42 14.93 -1.90
CA LEU A 176 -19.16 14.22 -0.65
C LEU A 176 -17.71 14.40 -0.18
N PRO A 177 -17.45 15.23 0.84
CA PRO A 177 -16.12 15.44 1.38
C PRO A 177 -15.37 14.12 1.65
N GLY A 178 -14.12 14.08 1.18
CA GLY A 178 -13.22 12.93 1.31
C GLY A 178 -13.44 11.79 0.31
N SER A 179 -14.49 11.79 -0.52
CA SER A 179 -14.76 10.71 -1.50
C SER A 179 -13.59 10.50 -2.47
N ASN A 180 -13.03 11.57 -3.03
CA ASN A 180 -11.84 11.51 -3.88
C ASN A 180 -10.65 10.82 -3.19
N SER A 181 -10.40 11.13 -1.91
CA SER A 181 -9.32 10.50 -1.17
C SER A 181 -9.58 9.04 -0.82
N ARG A 182 -10.86 8.65 -0.63
CA ARG A 182 -11.25 7.24 -0.45
C ARG A 182 -11.06 6.47 -1.76
N LEU A 183 -11.48 7.04 -2.88
CA LEU A 183 -11.28 6.45 -4.20
C LEU A 183 -9.79 6.28 -4.53
N LEU A 184 -8.96 7.28 -4.23
CA LEU A 184 -7.50 7.15 -4.38
C LEU A 184 -6.94 6.01 -3.52
N ALA A 185 -7.41 5.84 -2.28
CA ALA A 185 -6.99 4.73 -1.43
C ALA A 185 -7.41 3.37 -2.02
N SER A 186 -8.62 3.27 -2.59
CA SER A 186 -9.08 2.08 -3.32
C SER A 186 -8.24 1.79 -4.56
N ILE A 187 -7.83 2.82 -5.31
CA ILE A 187 -6.94 2.69 -6.47
C ILE A 187 -5.56 2.17 -6.04
N VAL A 188 -5.01 2.68 -4.92
CA VAL A 188 -3.74 2.19 -4.35
C VAL A 188 -3.86 0.71 -4.00
N ALA A 189 -4.89 0.31 -3.25
CA ALA A 189 -5.09 -1.08 -2.85
C ALA A 189 -5.30 -2.01 -4.06
N GLY A 190 -6.10 -1.61 -5.05
CA GLY A 190 -6.30 -2.39 -6.28
C GLY A 190 -5.03 -2.51 -7.12
N SER A 191 -4.21 -1.46 -7.16
CA SER A 191 -2.89 -1.50 -7.81
C SER A 191 -1.94 -2.44 -7.08
N VAL A 192 -1.96 -2.44 -5.73
CA VAL A 192 -1.19 -3.37 -4.90
C VAL A 192 -1.63 -4.80 -5.20
N LEU A 193 -2.94 -5.10 -5.20
CA LEU A 193 -3.46 -6.44 -5.54
C LEU A 193 -2.97 -6.91 -6.91
N ALA A 194 -3.02 -6.04 -7.93
CA ALA A 194 -2.52 -6.38 -9.26
C ALA A 194 -1.00 -6.65 -9.27
N GLY A 195 -0.23 -5.84 -8.52
CA GLY A 195 1.19 -6.05 -8.32
C GLY A 195 1.50 -7.37 -7.62
N GLU A 196 0.80 -7.67 -6.54
CA GLU A 196 0.94 -8.91 -5.76
C GLU A 196 0.67 -10.13 -6.63
N LEU A 197 -0.45 -10.12 -7.37
CA LEU A 197 -0.81 -11.19 -8.29
C LEU A 197 0.29 -11.44 -9.32
N SER A 198 0.82 -10.37 -9.94
CA SER A 198 1.86 -10.48 -10.96
C SER A 198 3.19 -11.00 -10.40
N LEU A 199 3.67 -10.45 -9.28
CA LEU A 199 4.95 -10.85 -8.71
C LEU A 199 4.91 -12.27 -8.16
N MET A 200 3.85 -12.64 -7.43
CA MET A 200 3.68 -13.99 -6.90
C MET A 200 3.63 -15.03 -8.03
N SER A 201 2.98 -14.68 -9.15
CA SER A 201 2.95 -15.55 -10.34
C SER A 201 4.32 -15.72 -10.97
N ALA A 202 5.10 -14.63 -11.10
CA ALA A 202 6.45 -14.70 -11.63
C ALA A 202 7.39 -15.52 -10.73
N ILE A 203 7.24 -15.46 -9.41
CA ILE A 203 8.01 -16.27 -8.47
C ILE A 203 7.60 -17.75 -8.58
N ALA A 204 6.29 -18.03 -8.55
CA ALA A 204 5.76 -19.39 -8.65
C ALA A 204 6.18 -20.08 -9.97
N ALA A 205 6.27 -19.33 -11.07
CA ALA A 205 6.72 -19.83 -12.36
C ALA A 205 8.26 -19.89 -12.52
N GLY A 206 9.04 -19.44 -11.53
CA GLY A 206 10.51 -19.37 -11.62
C GLY A 206 11.05 -18.30 -12.60
N GLN A 207 10.24 -17.30 -12.95
CA GLN A 207 10.52 -16.30 -13.98
C GLN A 207 11.07 -14.95 -13.45
N LEU A 208 11.25 -14.83 -12.13
CA LEU A 208 11.66 -13.56 -11.53
C LEU A 208 13.04 -13.10 -12.07
N VAL A 209 14.04 -13.97 -12.02
CA VAL A 209 15.41 -13.64 -12.41
C VAL A 209 15.51 -13.27 -13.89
N SER A 210 14.85 -14.04 -14.77
CA SER A 210 14.87 -13.79 -16.22
C SER A 210 14.18 -12.47 -16.57
N SER A 211 13.09 -12.12 -15.88
CA SER A 211 12.38 -10.85 -16.07
C SER A 211 13.20 -9.65 -15.62
N HIS A 212 13.87 -9.73 -14.46
CA HIS A 212 14.79 -8.67 -14.00
C HIS A 212 15.97 -8.48 -14.95
N MET A 213 16.55 -9.57 -15.48
CA MET A 213 17.65 -9.49 -16.43
C MET A 213 17.24 -8.85 -17.76
N LYS A 214 16.00 -9.03 -18.20
CA LYS A 214 15.49 -8.49 -19.47
C LYS A 214 15.06 -7.02 -19.37
N TYR A 215 14.43 -6.62 -18.26
CA TYR A 215 13.77 -5.30 -18.15
C TYR A 215 14.39 -4.36 -17.13
N ASN A 216 15.11 -4.86 -16.13
CA ASN A 216 15.69 -4.06 -15.05
C ASN A 216 17.23 -3.95 -15.14
N ARG A 217 17.81 -4.33 -16.29
CA ARG A 217 19.23 -4.16 -16.60
C ARG A 217 19.36 -3.52 -17.97
N SER A 218 20.11 -2.43 -18.06
CA SER A 218 20.43 -1.79 -19.34
C SER A 218 21.20 -2.80 -20.21
N SER A 219 20.73 -3.04 -21.43
CA SER A 219 21.43 -3.86 -22.42
C SER A 219 22.78 -3.29 -22.84
N LYS A 220 23.13 -2.07 -22.40
CA LYS A 220 24.49 -1.50 -22.55
C LYS A 220 25.54 -2.21 -21.69
N ASP A 221 25.15 -2.84 -20.57
CA ASP A 221 26.11 -3.50 -19.66
C ASP A 221 26.30 -5.00 -19.95
N VAL A 222 25.55 -5.55 -20.91
CA VAL A 222 25.79 -6.91 -21.41
C VAL A 222 26.76 -6.79 -22.58
N SER A 223 28.04 -6.55 -22.27
CA SER A 223 29.11 -6.77 -23.24
C SER A 223 28.94 -8.19 -23.77
N LYS A 224 28.73 -8.31 -25.09
CA LYS A 224 28.72 -9.60 -25.79
C LYS A 224 29.95 -10.38 -25.37
N VAL A 225 29.79 -11.35 -24.46
CA VAL A 225 30.77 -12.41 -24.32
C VAL A 225 30.63 -13.21 -25.60
N SER A 226 31.55 -12.92 -26.51
CA SER A 226 31.62 -13.44 -27.87
C SER A 226 32.20 -14.86 -27.88
N ALA A 227 31.56 -15.68 -28.72
CA ALA A 227 31.95 -17.01 -29.24
C ALA A 227 31.94 -18.19 -28.26
#